data_AF-A0A412NK52-F1
#
_entry.id   AF-A0A412NK52-F1
#
_cell.length_a   1.000
_cell.length_b   1.000
_cell.length_c   1.000
_cell.angle_alpha   90.00
_cell.angle_beta   90.00
_cell.angle_gamma   90.00
#
_symmetry.space_group_name_H-M   'P 1'
#
loop_
_entity.id
_entity.type
_entity.pdbx_description
1 polymer ?
#
loop_
_entity_poly.entity_id
_entity_poly.type
_entity_poly.pdbx_seq_one_letter_code
_entity_poly.pdbx_strand_id
1 'polypeptide(L)'
;KEEHPALELTAVMLNINRGHNEKLKEMCKSLKDYSEYTARVREYAQVKPVEEAVEQAISECIQEGIMAEFLKQNRAEAKQVSIYEYDEEKHMRQEREASWEEGKLEGKIELLRMQIQKKLVKGKSISEISEELEEEEEVIAEMIREMGEERATGKEEQ
;
A
#
# COMPACT_ATOMS: atom_id res chain seq x y z
N LYS A 1 26.67 18.87 1.20
CA LYS A 1 25.47 18.21 0.64
C LYS A 1 24.92 19.18 -0.39
N GLU A 2 24.79 18.77 -1.65
CA GLU A 2 24.11 19.60 -2.65
C GLU A 2 22.63 19.66 -2.28
N GLU A 3 22.10 20.86 -2.08
CA GLU A 3 20.74 21.11 -1.59
C GLU A 3 19.67 21.07 -2.69
N HIS A 4 20.05 20.83 -3.95
CA HIS A 4 19.10 20.84 -5.07
C HIS A 4 19.33 19.66 -6.04
N PRO A 5 18.27 18.92 -6.42
CA PRO A 5 18.38 17.83 -7.37
C PRO A 5 18.79 18.34 -8.76
N ALA A 6 19.67 17.61 -9.44
CA ALA A 6 20.15 17.96 -10.78
C ALA A 6 19.05 17.91 -11.87
N LEU A 7 17.91 17.30 -11.58
CA LEU A 7 16.75 17.17 -12.48
C LEU A 7 15.46 16.96 -11.68
N GLU A 8 14.44 17.78 -11.95
CA GLU A 8 13.07 17.62 -11.44
C GLU A 8 12.12 17.45 -12.63
N LEU A 9 11.30 16.40 -12.62
CA LEU A 9 10.39 16.06 -13.71
C LEU A 9 8.98 15.83 -13.17
N THR A 10 7.99 16.29 -13.92
CA THR A 10 6.59 15.90 -13.74
C THR A 10 6.23 14.87 -14.80
N ALA A 11 5.70 13.72 -14.39
CA ALA A 11 5.29 12.64 -15.29
C ALA A 11 3.82 12.27 -15.08
N VAL A 12 3.19 11.71 -16.12
CA VAL A 12 1.83 11.15 -16.07
C VAL A 12 1.93 9.64 -15.94
N MET A 13 1.31 9.08 -14.90
CA MET A 13 1.24 7.63 -14.69
C MET A 13 -0.12 7.10 -15.15
N LEU A 14 -0.11 6.10 -16.03
CA LEU A 14 -1.32 5.51 -16.59
C LEU A 14 -1.48 4.05 -16.12
N ASN A 15 -2.67 3.70 -15.65
CA ASN A 15 -3.01 2.34 -15.24
C ASN A 15 -3.37 1.47 -16.46
N ILE A 16 -2.56 0.46 -16.75
CA ILE A 16 -2.79 -0.45 -17.88
C ILE A 16 -3.46 -1.77 -17.48
N ASN A 17 -3.93 -1.92 -16.24
CA ASN A 17 -4.64 -3.11 -15.79
C ASN A 17 -5.93 -3.32 -16.62
N ARG A 18 -6.45 -4.56 -16.59
CA ARG A 18 -7.73 -4.92 -17.23
C ARG A 18 -8.84 -3.96 -16.77
N GLY A 19 -9.64 -3.43 -17.70
CA GLY A 19 -10.69 -2.44 -17.42
C GLY A 19 -10.23 -0.98 -17.41
N HIS A 20 -8.93 -0.70 -17.52
CA HIS A 20 -8.38 0.66 -17.52
C HIS A 20 -7.63 1.00 -18.81
N ASN A 21 -7.67 2.28 -19.20
CA ASN A 21 -6.99 2.83 -20.38
C ASN A 21 -7.19 1.97 -21.66
N GLU A 22 -8.42 1.47 -21.88
CA GLU A 22 -8.72 0.54 -22.98
C GLU A 22 -8.37 1.10 -24.35
N LYS A 23 -8.64 2.38 -24.61
CA LYS A 23 -8.23 3.04 -25.86
C LYS A 23 -6.72 2.94 -26.12
N LEU A 24 -5.89 3.08 -25.08
CA LEU A 24 -4.43 2.95 -25.19
C LEU A 24 -4.04 1.52 -25.55
N LYS A 25 -4.69 0.53 -24.91
CA LYS A 25 -4.43 -0.89 -25.17
C LYS A 25 -4.93 -1.33 -26.55
N GLU A 26 -6.04 -0.78 -27.03
CA GLU A 26 -6.54 -1.03 -28.39
C GLU A 26 -5.56 -0.56 -29.47
N MET A 27 -4.81 0.52 -29.21
CA MET A 27 -3.80 1.03 -30.13
C MET A 27 -2.49 0.22 -30.12
N CYS A 28 -2.23 -0.61 -29.10
CA CYS A 28 -0.98 -1.34 -28.96
C CYS A 28 -1.22 -2.79 -28.52
N LYS A 29 -1.12 -3.72 -29.48
CA LYS A 29 -1.29 -5.16 -29.22
C LYS A 29 -0.37 -5.67 -28.11
N SER A 30 0.93 -5.34 -28.14
CA SER A 30 1.87 -5.83 -27.13
C SER A 30 1.50 -5.37 -25.72
N LEU A 31 1.03 -4.13 -25.58
CA LEU A 31 0.59 -3.59 -24.29
C LEU A 31 -0.70 -4.27 -23.80
N LYS A 32 -1.64 -4.50 -24.72
CA LYS A 32 -2.88 -5.24 -24.44
C LYS A 32 -2.59 -6.67 -24.01
N ASP A 33 -1.73 -7.36 -24.75
CA ASP A 33 -1.37 -8.75 -24.47
C ASP A 33 -0.65 -8.87 -23.12
N TYR A 34 0.24 -7.94 -22.79
CA TYR A 34 0.89 -7.87 -21.46
C TYR A 34 -0.11 -7.62 -20.33
N SER A 35 -1.04 -6.69 -20.53
CA SER A 35 -2.13 -6.42 -19.57
C SER A 35 -2.98 -7.68 -19.31
N GLU A 36 -3.27 -8.45 -20.34
CA GLU A 36 -4.04 -9.70 -20.22
C GLU A 36 -3.22 -10.82 -19.54
N TYR A 37 -1.95 -11.00 -19.90
CA TYR A 37 -1.05 -11.96 -19.26
C TYR A 37 -0.93 -11.72 -17.75
N THR A 38 -0.60 -10.48 -17.36
CA THR A 38 -0.45 -10.10 -15.94
C THR A 38 -1.78 -10.24 -15.17
N ALA A 39 -2.91 -9.95 -15.80
CA ALA A 39 -4.22 -10.18 -15.20
C ALA A 39 -4.45 -11.67 -14.90
N ARG A 40 -4.15 -12.57 -15.83
CA ARG A 40 -4.30 -14.03 -15.61
C ARG A 40 -3.41 -14.57 -14.50
N VAL A 41 -2.14 -14.14 -14.46
CA VAL A 41 -1.22 -14.51 -13.37
C VAL A 41 -1.82 -14.13 -12.03
N ARG A 42 -2.32 -12.88 -11.90
CA ARG A 42 -2.96 -12.39 -10.67
C ARG A 42 -4.24 -13.15 -10.33
N GLU A 43 -5.09 -13.46 -11.32
CA GLU A 43 -6.34 -14.21 -11.12
C GLU A 43 -6.04 -15.64 -10.62
N TYR A 44 -5.08 -16.36 -11.22
CA TYR A 44 -4.75 -17.72 -10.80
C TYR A 44 -4.02 -17.78 -9.46
N ALA A 45 -3.14 -16.80 -9.18
CA ALA A 45 -2.41 -16.74 -7.92
C ALA A 45 -3.32 -16.49 -6.70
N GLN A 46 -4.58 -16.07 -6.90
CA GLN A 46 -5.56 -16.01 -5.80
C GLN A 46 -5.96 -17.38 -5.27
N VAL A 47 -5.87 -18.44 -6.09
CA VAL A 47 -6.38 -19.78 -5.76
C VAL A 47 -5.33 -20.89 -5.91
N LYS A 48 -4.11 -20.56 -6.36
CA LYS A 48 -3.01 -21.50 -6.59
C LYS A 48 -1.65 -20.89 -6.21
N PRO A 49 -0.60 -21.69 -5.98
CA PRO A 49 0.77 -21.21 -5.85
C PRO A 49 1.20 -20.38 -7.07
N VAL A 50 2.04 -19.37 -6.84
CA VAL A 50 2.47 -18.40 -7.86
C VAL A 50 3.16 -19.11 -9.03
N GLU A 51 3.97 -20.12 -8.75
CA GLU A 51 4.70 -20.88 -9.76
C GLU A 51 3.75 -21.63 -10.71
N GLU A 52 2.68 -22.21 -10.16
CA GLU A 52 1.64 -22.88 -10.94
C GLU A 52 0.77 -21.89 -11.71
N ALA A 53 0.42 -20.78 -11.08
CA ALA A 53 -0.33 -19.68 -11.69
C ALA A 53 0.39 -19.12 -12.92
N VAL A 54 1.70 -18.86 -12.79
CA VAL A 54 2.55 -18.37 -13.87
C VAL A 54 2.68 -19.42 -14.97
N GLU A 55 2.94 -20.69 -14.65
CA GLU A 55 3.07 -21.75 -15.66
C GLU A 55 1.78 -21.94 -16.47
N GLN A 56 0.63 -21.90 -15.80
CA GLN A 56 -0.68 -21.98 -16.44
C GLN A 56 -0.92 -20.76 -17.34
N ALA A 57 -0.71 -19.54 -16.82
CA ALA A 57 -0.91 -18.31 -17.58
C ALA A 57 -0.05 -18.27 -18.84
N ILE A 58 1.23 -18.64 -18.75
CA ILE A 58 2.11 -18.70 -19.92
C ILE A 58 1.57 -19.69 -20.95
N SER A 59 1.14 -20.88 -20.52
CA SER A 59 0.67 -21.94 -21.42
C SER A 59 -0.59 -21.53 -22.17
N GLU A 60 -1.57 -20.97 -21.48
CA GLU A 60 -2.82 -20.50 -22.10
C GLU A 60 -2.58 -19.27 -22.99
N CYS A 61 -1.73 -18.33 -22.57
CA CYS A 61 -1.40 -17.16 -23.39
C CYS A 61 -0.73 -17.56 -24.71
N ILE A 62 0.17 -18.55 -24.69
CA ILE A 62 0.77 -19.10 -25.91
C ILE A 62 -0.29 -19.74 -26.81
N GLN A 63 -1.22 -20.51 -26.25
CA GLN A 63 -2.28 -21.19 -27.01
C GLN A 63 -3.25 -20.19 -27.65
N GLU A 64 -3.57 -19.10 -26.96
CA GLU A 64 -4.52 -18.09 -27.41
C GLU A 64 -3.88 -16.97 -28.25
N GLY A 65 -2.57 -17.00 -28.46
CA GLY A 65 -1.87 -16.01 -29.27
C GLY A 65 -1.58 -14.69 -28.56
N ILE A 66 -1.65 -14.68 -27.22
CA ILE A 66 -1.38 -13.53 -26.33
C ILE A 66 0.11 -13.56 -25.97
N MET A 67 0.88 -12.55 -26.40
CA MET A 67 2.34 -12.52 -26.23
C MET A 67 3.05 -13.80 -26.71
N ALA A 68 2.43 -14.60 -27.58
CA ALA A 68 2.80 -15.99 -27.77
C ALA A 68 4.25 -16.19 -28.26
N GLU A 69 4.70 -15.37 -29.22
CA GLU A 69 6.08 -15.47 -29.72
C GLU A 69 7.11 -15.12 -28.64
N PHE A 70 6.84 -14.07 -27.85
CA PHE A 70 7.71 -13.68 -26.73
C PHE A 70 7.78 -14.78 -25.67
N LEU A 71 6.63 -15.33 -25.27
CA LEU A 71 6.54 -16.36 -24.23
C LEU A 71 7.11 -17.71 -24.68
N LYS A 72 7.02 -18.04 -25.97
CA LYS A 72 7.68 -19.23 -26.53
C LYS A 72 9.19 -19.11 -26.49
N GLN A 73 9.72 -17.94 -26.87
CA GLN A 73 11.17 -17.71 -26.93
C GLN A 73 11.79 -17.57 -25.55
N ASN A 74 11.09 -16.93 -24.61
CA ASN A 74 11.64 -16.53 -23.30
C ASN A 74 10.94 -17.21 -22.13
N ARG A 75 10.39 -18.42 -22.30
CA ARG A 75 9.54 -19.09 -21.30
C ARG A 75 10.16 -19.11 -19.89
N ALA A 76 11.41 -19.55 -19.79
CA ALA A 76 12.09 -19.71 -18.51
C ALA A 76 12.30 -18.37 -17.80
N GLU A 77 12.71 -17.35 -18.54
CA GLU A 77 12.92 -16.00 -18.03
C GLU A 77 11.59 -15.34 -17.65
N ALA A 78 10.59 -15.41 -18.52
CA ALA A 78 9.25 -14.90 -18.26
C ALA A 78 8.67 -15.52 -16.98
N LYS A 79 8.86 -16.83 -16.78
CA LYS A 79 8.45 -17.51 -15.56
C LYS A 79 9.19 -16.97 -14.33
N GLN A 80 10.52 -16.95 -14.37
CA GLN A 80 11.34 -16.52 -13.24
C GLN A 80 11.04 -15.07 -12.83
N VAL A 81 11.00 -14.16 -13.81
CA VAL A 81 10.72 -12.74 -13.58
C VAL A 81 9.30 -12.56 -13.05
N SER A 82 8.30 -13.25 -13.62
CA SER A 82 6.92 -13.12 -13.15
C SER A 82 6.72 -13.62 -11.72
N ILE A 83 7.44 -14.66 -11.30
CA ILE A 83 7.41 -15.12 -9.89
C ILE A 83 8.02 -14.05 -8.98
N TYR A 84 9.20 -13.55 -9.33
CA TYR A 84 9.91 -12.55 -8.55
C TYR A 84 9.12 -11.24 -8.41
N GLU A 85 8.63 -10.69 -9.51
CA GLU A 85 7.83 -9.46 -9.52
C GLU A 85 6.53 -9.61 -8.71
N TYR A 86 5.91 -10.79 -8.75
CA TYR A 86 4.69 -11.04 -7.99
C TYR A 86 4.95 -11.05 -6.47
N ASP A 87 6.06 -11.67 -6.05
CA ASP A 87 6.47 -11.65 -4.65
C ASP A 87 6.79 -10.23 -4.18
N GLU A 88 7.51 -9.43 -4.99
CA GLU A 88 7.75 -8.01 -4.69
C GLU A 88 6.44 -7.20 -4.62
N GLU A 89 5.52 -7.36 -5.59
CA GLU A 89 4.22 -6.66 -5.57
C GLU A 89 3.44 -7.00 -4.29
N LYS A 90 3.47 -8.27 -3.88
CA LYS A 90 2.83 -8.74 -2.66
C LYS A 90 3.45 -8.13 -1.41
N HIS A 91 4.78 -8.12 -1.30
CA HIS A 91 5.47 -7.48 -0.19
C HIS A 91 5.15 -5.99 -0.09
N MET A 92 5.26 -5.25 -1.20
CA MET A 92 4.95 -3.82 -1.25
C MET A 92 3.50 -3.53 -0.88
N ARG A 93 2.55 -4.40 -1.27
CA ARG A 93 1.14 -4.25 -0.89
C ARG A 93 0.95 -4.43 0.61
N GLN A 94 1.56 -5.46 1.19
CA GLN A 94 1.47 -5.73 2.62
C GLN A 94 2.06 -4.59 3.46
N GLU A 95 3.22 -4.05 3.06
CA GLU A 95 3.83 -2.90 3.72
C GLU A 95 2.93 -1.68 3.64
N ARG A 96 2.37 -1.38 2.46
CA ARG A 96 1.45 -0.24 2.31
C ARG A 96 0.18 -0.40 3.15
N GLU A 97 -0.39 -1.59 3.18
CA GLU A 97 -1.58 -1.88 4.00
C GLU A 97 -1.27 -1.72 5.48
N ALA A 98 -0.13 -2.26 5.96
CA ALA A 98 0.32 -2.10 7.34
C ALA A 98 0.55 -0.63 7.70
N SER A 99 1.29 0.12 6.87
CA SER A 99 1.53 1.56 7.10
C SER A 99 0.24 2.38 7.03
N TRP A 100 -0.71 1.99 6.18
CA TRP A 100 -2.01 2.66 6.11
C TRP A 100 -2.86 2.40 7.36
N GLU A 101 -2.87 1.17 7.85
CA GLU A 101 -3.56 0.81 9.09
C GLU A 101 -2.93 1.49 10.31
N GLU A 102 -1.60 1.51 10.38
CA GLU A 102 -0.84 2.24 11.40
C GLU A 102 -1.15 3.73 11.37
N GLY A 103 -1.04 4.40 10.22
CA GLY A 103 -1.38 5.82 10.09
C GLY A 103 -2.84 6.13 10.41
N LYS A 104 -3.78 5.22 10.13
CA LYS A 104 -5.19 5.36 10.53
C LYS A 104 -5.35 5.25 12.05
N LEU A 105 -4.60 4.36 12.70
CA LEU A 105 -4.61 4.21 14.15
C LEU A 105 -3.98 5.43 14.83
N GLU A 106 -2.81 5.86 14.35
CA GLU A 106 -2.13 7.09 14.80
C GLU A 106 -3.05 8.30 14.68
N GLY A 107 -3.72 8.50 13.55
CA GLY A 107 -4.65 9.61 13.37
C GLY A 107 -5.84 9.59 14.34
N LYS A 108 -6.31 8.40 14.74
CA LYS A 108 -7.35 8.27 15.78
C LYS A 108 -6.81 8.64 17.16
N ILE A 109 -5.61 8.16 17.50
CA ILE A 109 -4.95 8.47 18.77
C ILE A 109 -4.66 9.97 18.87
N GLU A 110 -4.16 10.59 17.80
CA GLU A 110 -3.90 12.04 17.75
C GLU A 110 -5.19 12.84 17.94
N LEU A 111 -6.28 12.45 17.28
CA LEU A 111 -7.59 13.08 17.46
C LEU A 111 -8.06 12.99 18.92
N LEU A 112 -7.93 11.81 19.54
CA LEU A 112 -8.31 11.59 20.93
C LEU A 112 -7.46 12.44 21.89
N ARG A 113 -6.14 12.45 21.70
CA ARG A 113 -5.21 13.34 22.44
C ARG A 113 -5.59 14.81 22.32
N MET A 114 -5.93 15.28 21.11
CA MET A 114 -6.39 16.66 20.90
C MET A 114 -7.69 16.97 21.65
N GLN A 115 -8.63 16.02 21.70
CA GLN A 115 -9.90 16.20 22.41
C GLN A 115 -9.69 16.25 23.93
N ILE A 116 -8.87 15.34 24.47
CA ILE A 116 -8.47 15.33 25.89
C ILE A 116 -7.81 16.66 26.25
N GLN A 117 -6.82 17.11 25.46
CA GLN A 117 -6.14 18.40 25.68
C GLN A 117 -7.11 19.58 25.72
N LYS A 118 -8.04 19.65 24.75
CA LYS A 118 -9.04 20.73 24.69
C LYS A 118 -9.97 20.72 25.91
N LYS A 119 -10.32 19.54 26.45
CA LYS A 119 -11.17 19.42 27.64
C LYS A 119 -10.41 19.73 28.94
N LEU A 120 -9.13 19.33 29.04
CA LEU A 120 -8.26 19.71 30.15
C LEU A 120 -8.05 21.22 30.25
N VAL A 121 -7.84 21.91 29.12
CA VAL A 121 -7.73 23.37 29.09
C VAL A 121 -9.02 24.06 29.56
N LYS A 122 -10.18 23.40 29.39
CA LYS A 122 -11.47 23.86 29.92
C LYS A 122 -11.69 23.52 31.41
N GLY A 123 -10.71 22.89 32.07
CA GLY A 123 -10.76 22.55 33.49
C GLY A 123 -11.56 21.31 33.85
N LYS A 124 -11.86 20.43 32.87
CA LYS A 124 -12.59 19.18 33.12
C LYS A 124 -11.72 18.14 33.80
N SER A 125 -12.32 17.38 34.72
CA SER A 125 -11.70 16.24 35.40
C SER A 125 -11.60 15.02 34.48
N ILE A 126 -10.79 14.03 34.87
CA ILE A 126 -10.63 12.77 34.13
C ILE A 126 -11.98 12.04 33.97
N SER A 127 -12.80 12.02 35.02
CA SER A 127 -14.12 11.38 35.01
C SER A 127 -15.08 12.03 34.01
N GLU A 128 -15.14 13.37 33.98
CA GLU A 128 -15.95 14.10 32.99
C GLU A 128 -15.45 13.91 31.55
N ILE A 129 -14.14 13.77 31.36
CA ILE A 129 -13.56 13.52 30.03
C ILE A 129 -13.88 12.09 29.57
N SER A 130 -13.76 11.12 30.47
CA SER A 130 -14.12 9.71 30.22
C SER A 130 -15.58 9.59 29.80
N GLU A 131 -16.50 10.18 30.54
CA GLU A 131 -17.93 10.16 30.21
C GLU A 131 -18.21 10.87 28.86
N GLU A 132 -17.60 12.02 28.60
CA GLU A 132 -17.84 12.78 27.36
C GLU A 132 -17.19 12.20 26.10
N LEU A 133 -16.16 11.37 26.25
CA LEU A 133 -15.47 10.70 25.14
C LEU A 133 -15.88 9.24 25.00
N GLU A 134 -16.67 8.71 25.95
CA GLU A 134 -17.04 7.29 26.03
C GLU A 134 -15.81 6.37 26.07
N GLU A 135 -14.76 6.81 26.77
CA GLU A 135 -13.49 6.10 26.92
C GLU A 135 -13.23 5.80 28.39
N GLU A 136 -12.53 4.70 28.69
CA GLU A 136 -12.20 4.32 30.08
C GLU A 136 -11.29 5.36 30.76
N GLU A 137 -11.52 5.63 32.05
CA GLU A 137 -10.71 6.59 32.82
C GLU A 137 -9.21 6.23 32.81
N GLU A 138 -8.89 4.93 32.78
CA GLU A 138 -7.51 4.43 32.67
C GLU A 138 -6.85 4.86 31.35
N VAL A 139 -7.57 4.77 30.22
CA VAL A 139 -7.08 5.16 28.88
C VAL A 139 -6.84 6.66 28.82
N ILE A 140 -7.75 7.46 29.39
CA ILE A 140 -7.58 8.91 29.48
C ILE A 140 -6.37 9.27 30.36
N ALA A 141 -6.21 8.62 31.52
CA ALA A 141 -5.08 8.86 32.41
C ALA A 141 -3.73 8.49 31.76
N GLU A 142 -3.68 7.38 31.04
CA GLU A 142 -2.51 6.94 30.29
C GLU A 142 -2.13 7.95 29.19
N MET A 143 -3.09 8.40 28.37
CA MET A 143 -2.82 9.41 27.34
C MET A 143 -2.31 10.73 27.93
N ILE A 144 -2.85 11.16 29.07
CA ILE A 144 -2.39 12.38 29.75
C ILE A 144 -0.93 12.23 30.21
N ARG A 145 -0.57 11.05 30.73
CA ARG A 145 0.81 10.74 31.14
C ARG A 145 1.75 10.77 29.93
N GLU A 146 1.41 10.07 28.85
CA GLU A 146 2.20 10.04 27.60
C GLU A 146 2.42 11.45 27.02
N MET A 147 1.38 12.27 26.97
CA MET A 147 1.47 13.66 26.52
C MET A 147 2.37 14.52 27.43
N GLY A 148 2.49 14.17 28.71
CA GLY A 148 3.39 14.81 29.66
C GLY A 148 4.86 14.42 29.43
N GLU A 149 5.10 13.15 29.11
CA GLU A 149 6.43 12.58 28.83
C GLU A 149 6.99 13.09 27.50
N GLU A 150 6.19 13.16 26.43
CA GLU A 150 6.59 13.73 25.13
C GLU A 150 7.03 15.21 25.24
N ARG A 151 6.40 15.98 26.14
CA ARG A 151 6.79 17.38 26.41
C ARG A 151 8.09 17.50 27.22
N ALA A 152 8.46 16.45 27.95
CA ALA A 152 9.69 16.40 28.72
C ALA A 152 10.89 16.02 27.83
N THR A 153 10.72 15.05 26.95
CA THR A 153 11.77 14.57 26.02
C THR A 153 12.08 15.58 24.91
N GLY A 154 11.07 16.28 24.36
CA GLY A 154 11.28 17.34 23.36
C GLY A 154 12.01 18.60 23.86
N LYS A 155 12.30 18.70 25.17
CA LYS A 155 13.11 19.78 25.75
C LYS A 155 14.59 19.42 25.95
N GLU A 156 14.96 18.14 25.82
CA GLU A 156 16.35 17.69 25.99
C GLU A 156 17.16 17.68 24.68
N GLU A 157 16.50 17.84 23.53
CA GLU A 157 17.13 17.87 22.19
C GLU A 157 17.33 19.28 21.58
N GLN A 158 17.16 20.36 22.36
CA GLN A 158 17.46 21.75 21.94
C GLN A 158 18.67 22.36 22.64
#